data_AF-A0A955SHS4-F1
#
_entry.id   AF-A0A955SHS4-F1
#
_cell.length_a   1.000
_cell.length_b   1.000
_cell.length_c   1.000
_cell.angle_alpha   90.00
_cell.angle_beta   90.00
_cell.angle_gamma   90.00
#
_symmetry.space_group_name_H-M   'P 1'
#
loop_
_entity.id
_entity.type
_entity.pdbx_description
1 polymer ?
#
loop_
_entity_poly.entity_id
_entity_poly.type
_entity_poly.pdbx_seq_one_letter_code
_entity_poly.pdbx_strand_id
1 'polypeptide(L)'
;MGKAYISEDVPGGSRVNSPSPSASNVGTMEGLTPTSALDPNVLYGGGDDNDDSGSLSHVSFRYGGKVIGLGNELNGLSLGGIGRGTDIDHVEIMNNVDDGIEIWGGTVNLKYVSIWNIGDDSFDIDQGWRGKAQFGLIVQGYSLDAKQGSGVGDNCFETDGAEQSDYQPVTTGAIYNFTAIGEPNSGDHGTAWRDNARVQYHNCVFMDLGDELVF
;
A
#
# COMPACT_ATOMS: atom_id res chain seq x y z
N MET A 1 4.44 -5.62 -12.73
CA MET A 1 5.28 -5.95 -11.56
C MET A 1 6.61 -5.26 -11.73
N GLY A 2 7.11 -4.63 -10.66
CA GLY A 2 8.41 -3.97 -10.69
C GLY A 2 9.52 -4.86 -10.14
N LYS A 3 10.75 -4.37 -10.29
CA LYS A 3 12.00 -5.09 -9.95
C LYS A 3 12.80 -4.44 -8.83
N ALA A 4 12.23 -3.45 -8.14
CA ALA A 4 12.88 -2.79 -7.02
C ALA A 4 12.98 -3.71 -5.81
N TYR A 5 13.82 -3.32 -4.84
CA TYR A 5 13.96 -4.11 -3.61
C TYR A 5 12.67 -4.10 -2.80
N ILE A 6 12.36 -5.28 -2.25
CA ILE A 6 11.30 -5.53 -1.28
C ILE A 6 11.91 -6.25 -0.08
N SER A 7 11.30 -6.13 1.10
CA SER A 7 11.82 -6.78 2.31
C SER A 7 11.43 -8.24 2.45
N GLU A 8 10.50 -8.71 1.62
CA GLU A 8 9.69 -9.92 1.81
C GLU A 8 10.30 -11.15 2.51
N ASP A 9 9.42 -11.70 3.34
CA ASP A 9 9.37 -13.01 3.97
C ASP A 9 9.25 -14.14 2.92
N VAL A 10 10.32 -14.90 2.67
CA VAL A 10 10.21 -16.11 1.86
C VAL A 10 9.22 -17.06 2.58
N PRO A 11 8.08 -17.46 1.97
CA PRO A 11 7.17 -18.38 2.63
C PRO A 11 7.89 -19.69 2.98
N GLY A 12 8.10 -19.93 4.28
CA GLY A 12 8.84 -21.09 4.79
C GLY A 12 10.35 -20.89 4.99
N GLY A 13 10.86 -19.66 4.87
CA GLY A 13 12.21 -19.26 5.25
C GLY A 13 12.36 -19.06 6.77
N SER A 14 13.58 -19.21 7.28
CA SER A 14 13.87 -18.84 8.67
C SER A 14 13.84 -17.32 8.80
N ARG A 15 13.07 -16.80 9.76
CA ARG A 15 12.99 -15.37 10.14
C ARG A 15 14.30 -14.84 10.72
N VAL A 16 15.36 -14.80 9.90
CA VAL A 16 16.70 -14.36 10.30
C VAL A 16 16.93 -12.97 9.75
N ASN A 17 16.96 -11.97 10.63
CA ASN A 17 17.18 -10.58 10.26
C ASN A 17 18.41 -10.44 9.34
N SER A 18 18.22 -9.83 8.17
CA SER A 18 19.32 -9.48 7.26
C SER A 18 19.76 -8.04 7.48
N PRO A 19 21.07 -7.74 7.60
CA PRO A 19 21.56 -6.37 7.72
C PRO A 19 21.49 -5.58 6.40
N SER A 20 21.11 -6.20 5.27
CA SER A 20 21.11 -5.54 3.96
C SER A 20 20.02 -6.09 3.04
N PRO A 21 19.45 -5.26 2.14
CA PRO A 21 18.47 -5.73 1.15
C PRO A 21 19.04 -6.83 0.25
N SER A 22 18.20 -7.78 -0.15
CA SER A 22 18.59 -8.83 -1.10
C SER A 22 17.88 -8.66 -2.44
N ALA A 23 18.64 -8.70 -3.53
CA ALA A 23 18.08 -8.66 -4.88
C ALA A 23 17.38 -9.98 -5.28
N SER A 24 17.49 -11.02 -4.44
CA SER A 24 16.81 -12.30 -4.63
C SER A 24 15.42 -12.33 -4.02
N ASN A 25 15.04 -11.31 -3.25
CA ASN A 25 13.71 -11.26 -2.64
C ASN A 25 12.68 -11.00 -3.73
N VAL A 26 11.70 -11.89 -3.83
CA VAL A 26 10.61 -11.85 -4.79
C VAL A 26 9.34 -12.39 -4.15
N GLY A 27 8.21 -11.83 -4.56
CA GLY A 27 6.91 -12.12 -4.00
C GLY A 27 5.86 -12.38 -5.01
N THR A 28 4.89 -13.21 -4.63
CA THR A 28 3.70 -13.43 -5.45
C THR A 28 2.70 -12.33 -5.15
N MET A 29 2.33 -11.56 -6.17
CA MET A 29 1.28 -10.57 -6.04
C MET A 29 -0.02 -11.21 -5.57
N GLU A 30 -0.65 -10.60 -4.58
CA GLU A 30 -1.95 -11.02 -4.08
C GLU A 30 -2.99 -11.11 -5.20
N GLY A 31 -3.90 -12.08 -5.07
CA GLY A 31 -4.98 -12.30 -6.03
C GLY A 31 -4.55 -12.93 -7.34
N LEU A 32 -3.25 -13.14 -7.58
CA LEU A 32 -2.72 -13.82 -8.74
C LEU A 32 -2.25 -15.24 -8.41
N THR A 33 -2.52 -16.18 -9.31
CA THR A 33 -2.11 -17.58 -9.15
C THR A 33 -0.90 -17.88 -10.05
N PRO A 34 0.27 -18.22 -9.48
CA PRO A 34 1.44 -18.58 -10.27
C PRO A 34 1.21 -19.88 -11.05
N THR A 35 1.67 -19.93 -12.30
CA THR A 35 1.73 -21.18 -13.09
C THR A 35 2.98 -22.00 -12.78
N SER A 36 3.97 -21.43 -12.11
CA SER A 36 5.20 -22.07 -11.62
C SER A 36 5.84 -21.25 -10.49
N ALA A 37 6.77 -21.83 -9.75
CA ALA A 37 7.47 -21.14 -8.65
C ALA A 37 8.26 -19.88 -9.08
N LEU A 38 8.55 -19.72 -10.37
CA LEU A 38 9.29 -18.58 -10.93
C LEU A 38 8.47 -17.87 -12.02
N ASP A 39 7.15 -17.85 -11.90
CA ASP A 39 6.27 -17.23 -12.89
C ASP A 39 6.45 -15.69 -12.92
N PRO A 40 7.06 -15.13 -13.98
CA PRO A 40 7.36 -13.71 -14.02
C PRO A 40 6.12 -12.82 -14.18
N ASN A 41 4.94 -13.40 -14.43
CA ASN A 41 3.71 -12.63 -14.61
C ASN A 41 3.04 -12.24 -13.29
N VAL A 42 3.39 -12.94 -12.20
CA VAL A 42 2.80 -12.72 -10.88
C VAL A 42 3.85 -12.31 -9.85
N LEU A 43 5.13 -12.56 -10.15
CA LEU A 43 6.22 -12.20 -9.24
C LEU A 43 6.59 -10.72 -9.34
N TYR A 44 6.79 -10.09 -8.19
CA TYR A 44 7.38 -8.75 -8.04
C TYR A 44 8.63 -8.81 -7.16
N GLY A 45 9.41 -7.73 -7.15
CA GLY A 45 10.65 -7.64 -6.39
C GLY A 45 11.90 -7.90 -7.21
N GLY A 46 13.05 -7.69 -6.59
CA GLY A 46 14.35 -7.72 -7.25
C GLY A 46 15.35 -6.81 -6.53
N GLY A 47 16.22 -6.15 -7.30
CA GLY A 47 17.26 -5.28 -6.76
C GLY A 47 17.51 -4.02 -7.58
N ASP A 48 16.53 -3.58 -8.38
CA ASP A 48 16.62 -2.39 -9.21
C ASP A 48 15.66 -1.30 -8.74
N ASP A 49 16.10 -0.49 -7.79
CA ASP A 49 15.34 0.69 -7.32
C ASP A 49 15.14 1.76 -8.42
N ASN A 50 15.75 1.62 -9.59
CA ASN A 50 15.54 2.50 -10.73
C ASN A 50 14.67 1.85 -11.82
N ASP A 51 14.05 0.70 -11.54
CA ASP A 51 13.12 0.06 -12.46
C ASP A 51 12.04 1.04 -12.94
N ASP A 52 11.79 0.98 -14.25
CA ASP A 52 10.74 1.71 -14.94
C ASP A 52 9.69 0.70 -15.39
N SER A 53 8.61 0.66 -14.63
CA SER A 53 7.42 -0.17 -14.90
C SER A 53 6.40 0.54 -15.79
N GLY A 54 6.75 1.70 -16.36
CA GLY A 54 5.92 2.49 -17.26
C GLY A 54 5.27 3.70 -16.59
N SER A 55 4.08 4.06 -17.06
CA SER A 55 3.37 5.25 -16.60
C SER A 55 1.88 5.02 -16.41
N LEU A 56 1.30 5.59 -15.35
CA LEU A 56 -0.13 5.63 -15.08
C LEU A 56 -0.53 7.06 -14.74
N SER A 57 -1.33 7.70 -15.60
CA SER A 57 -1.77 9.08 -15.37
C SER A 57 -3.23 9.30 -15.76
N HIS A 58 -3.96 10.07 -14.94
CA HIS A 58 -5.37 10.41 -15.14
C HIS A 58 -6.29 9.18 -15.22
N VAL A 59 -6.19 8.29 -14.24
CA VAL A 59 -6.98 7.06 -14.17
C VAL A 59 -7.83 7.03 -12.90
N SER A 60 -9.06 6.54 -13.03
CA SER A 60 -9.99 6.34 -11.92
C SER A 60 -10.39 4.86 -11.85
N PHE A 61 -10.08 4.23 -10.73
CA PHE A 61 -10.47 2.86 -10.38
C PHE A 61 -11.68 2.97 -9.46
N ARG A 62 -12.82 2.39 -9.86
CA ARG A 62 -14.07 2.55 -9.12
C ARG A 62 -14.80 1.24 -8.94
N TYR A 63 -15.41 1.05 -7.77
CA TYR A 63 -16.21 -0.13 -7.42
C TYR A 63 -15.40 -1.42 -7.62
N GLY A 64 -14.11 -1.34 -7.30
CA GLY A 64 -13.16 -2.44 -7.38
C GLY A 64 -13.27 -3.36 -6.17
N GLY A 65 -12.35 -4.33 -6.12
CA GLY A 65 -12.26 -5.27 -5.03
C GLY A 65 -13.21 -6.46 -5.13
N LYS A 66 -12.77 -7.58 -4.57
CA LYS A 66 -13.54 -8.83 -4.52
C LYS A 66 -12.98 -9.73 -3.43
N VAL A 67 -13.84 -10.20 -2.55
CA VAL A 67 -13.54 -11.30 -1.63
C VAL A 67 -13.20 -12.56 -2.44
N ILE A 68 -11.94 -12.98 -2.39
CA ILE A 68 -11.43 -14.17 -3.08
C ILE A 68 -11.01 -15.27 -2.08
N GLY A 69 -10.86 -14.94 -0.80
CA GLY A 69 -10.64 -15.86 0.32
C GLY A 69 -11.22 -15.29 1.62
N LEU A 70 -10.99 -15.97 2.75
CA LEU A 70 -11.33 -15.42 4.06
C LEU A 70 -10.20 -14.47 4.47
N GLY A 71 -10.50 -13.16 4.58
CA GLY A 71 -9.48 -12.13 4.84
C GLY A 71 -8.49 -12.03 3.67
N ASN A 72 -9.02 -12.11 2.46
CA ASN A 72 -8.26 -11.92 1.23
C ASN A 72 -9.20 -11.35 0.18
N GLU A 73 -9.09 -10.05 -0.01
CA GLU A 73 -9.90 -9.25 -0.89
C GLU A 73 -9.01 -8.76 -2.05
N LEU A 74 -9.41 -7.74 -2.82
CA LEU A 74 -8.56 -7.22 -3.90
C LEU A 74 -8.49 -5.70 -3.75
N ASN A 75 -7.29 -5.15 -3.83
CA ASN A 75 -7.05 -3.72 -3.63
C ASN A 75 -7.44 -2.91 -4.86
N GLY A 76 -7.67 -1.61 -4.66
CA GLY A 76 -7.99 -0.68 -5.74
C GLY A 76 -6.82 -0.51 -6.70
N LEU A 77 -5.62 -0.34 -6.15
CA LEU A 77 -4.35 -0.32 -6.89
C LEU A 77 -3.22 -0.97 -6.09
N SER A 78 -2.80 -2.13 -6.57
CA SER A 78 -1.72 -2.95 -6.04
C SER A 78 -0.38 -2.60 -6.72
N LEU A 79 0.63 -2.17 -5.94
CA LEU A 79 1.96 -1.74 -6.45
C LEU A 79 3.11 -2.55 -5.83
N GLY A 80 3.48 -3.67 -6.47
CA GLY A 80 4.56 -4.54 -6.00
C GLY A 80 5.92 -4.20 -6.61
N GLY A 81 6.89 -3.84 -5.77
CA GLY A 81 8.30 -3.67 -6.13
C GLY A 81 8.56 -2.60 -7.21
N ILE A 82 7.73 -1.57 -7.31
CA ILE A 82 7.82 -0.58 -8.38
C ILE A 82 8.99 0.38 -8.13
N GLY A 83 9.84 0.60 -9.15
CA GLY A 83 11.02 1.46 -9.07
C GLY A 83 10.73 2.94 -9.32
N ARG A 84 11.67 3.81 -8.94
CA ARG A 84 11.52 5.28 -9.05
C ARG A 84 11.56 5.81 -10.49
N GLY A 85 11.88 4.95 -11.46
CA GLY A 85 11.81 5.30 -12.88
C GLY A 85 10.37 5.32 -13.41
N THR A 86 9.42 4.77 -12.65
CA THR A 86 8.00 4.70 -13.00
C THR A 86 7.27 5.99 -12.64
N ASP A 87 6.43 6.49 -13.55
CA ASP A 87 5.62 7.69 -13.34
C ASP A 87 4.16 7.34 -13.00
N ILE A 88 3.70 7.68 -11.79
CA ILE A 88 2.29 7.50 -11.39
C ILE A 88 1.74 8.81 -10.82
N ASP A 89 0.72 9.37 -11.49
CA ASP A 89 0.09 10.60 -11.06
C ASP A 89 -1.39 10.73 -11.44
N HIS A 90 -2.15 11.62 -10.78
CA HIS A 90 -3.58 11.84 -11.05
C HIS A 90 -4.40 10.54 -11.04
N VAL A 91 -4.27 9.79 -9.95
CA VAL A 91 -4.99 8.52 -9.75
C VAL A 91 -6.09 8.73 -8.72
N GLU A 92 -7.28 8.23 -9.05
CA GLU A 92 -8.42 8.16 -8.13
C GLU A 92 -8.79 6.69 -7.86
N ILE A 93 -8.99 6.35 -6.59
CA ILE A 93 -9.61 5.10 -6.16
C ILE A 93 -10.93 5.44 -5.45
N MET A 94 -12.02 4.78 -5.82
CA MET A 94 -13.33 5.02 -5.24
C MET A 94 -14.10 3.72 -4.99
N ASN A 95 -14.70 3.56 -3.81
CA ASN A 95 -15.60 2.44 -3.49
C ASN A 95 -14.94 1.06 -3.66
N ASN A 96 -13.68 0.91 -3.27
CA ASN A 96 -13.02 -0.40 -3.27
C ASN A 96 -13.51 -1.23 -2.07
N VAL A 97 -13.56 -2.56 -2.22
CA VAL A 97 -13.96 -3.47 -1.13
C VAL A 97 -12.86 -3.58 -0.07
N ASP A 98 -11.62 -3.65 -0.53
CA ASP A 98 -10.39 -3.74 0.25
C ASP A 98 -9.69 -2.39 0.24
N ASP A 99 -8.38 -2.35 0.39
CA ASP A 99 -7.56 -1.15 0.35
C ASP A 99 -7.72 -0.26 -0.89
N GLY A 100 -7.41 1.02 -0.70
CA GLY A 100 -7.41 2.00 -1.78
C GLY A 100 -6.20 1.81 -2.68
N ILE A 101 -5.03 2.08 -2.12
CA ILE A 101 -3.73 1.79 -2.73
C ILE A 101 -2.94 0.97 -1.72
N GLU A 102 -2.38 -0.14 -2.16
CA GLU A 102 -1.44 -0.94 -1.37
C GLU A 102 -0.11 -1.04 -2.10
N ILE A 103 0.98 -0.75 -1.38
CA ILE A 103 2.34 -0.74 -1.91
C ILE A 103 3.20 -1.76 -1.19
N TRP A 104 3.61 -2.81 -1.89
CA TRP A 104 4.61 -3.76 -1.38
C TRP A 104 6.00 -3.39 -1.88
N GLY A 105 6.73 -2.64 -1.07
CA GLY A 105 8.13 -2.31 -1.27
C GLY A 105 8.43 -1.44 -2.48
N GLY A 106 9.70 -1.39 -2.87
CA GLY A 106 10.18 -0.55 -3.96
C GLY A 106 10.36 0.93 -3.59
N THR A 107 10.39 1.79 -4.62
CA THR A 107 10.77 3.21 -4.50
C THR A 107 9.96 4.16 -5.38
N VAL A 108 8.84 3.68 -5.93
CA VAL A 108 7.92 4.49 -6.75
C VAL A 108 7.47 5.74 -6.03
N ASN A 109 7.32 6.84 -6.77
CA ASN A 109 6.73 8.06 -6.24
C ASN A 109 5.32 8.23 -6.81
N LEU A 110 4.38 8.70 -5.98
CA LEU A 110 3.00 9.01 -6.38
C LEU A 110 2.73 10.51 -6.26
N LYS A 111 1.95 11.08 -7.19
CA LYS A 111 1.49 12.48 -7.10
C LYS A 111 0.02 12.62 -7.47
N TYR A 112 -0.70 13.54 -6.79
CA TYR A 112 -2.11 13.81 -7.10
C TYR A 112 -2.97 12.55 -6.97
N VAL A 113 -3.07 12.05 -5.75
CA VAL A 113 -3.81 10.83 -5.42
C VAL A 113 -5.13 11.19 -4.72
N SER A 114 -6.23 10.57 -5.11
CA SER A 114 -7.50 10.68 -4.39
C SER A 114 -8.00 9.28 -4.04
N ILE A 115 -8.28 9.04 -2.77
CA ILE A 115 -8.80 7.77 -2.28
C ILE A 115 -10.09 8.07 -1.51
N TRP A 116 -11.19 7.48 -1.93
CA TRP A 116 -12.51 7.79 -1.36
C TRP A 116 -13.32 6.52 -1.13
N ASN A 117 -13.79 6.34 0.10
CA ASN A 117 -14.80 5.36 0.48
C ASN A 117 -14.26 3.97 0.15
N ILE A 118 -13.28 3.56 0.95
CA ILE A 118 -12.55 2.30 0.84
C ILE A 118 -12.96 1.42 2.03
N GLY A 119 -12.96 0.10 1.84
CA GLY A 119 -13.51 -0.83 2.82
C GLY A 119 -12.55 -1.29 3.90
N ASP A 120 -11.27 -1.03 3.71
CA ASP A 120 -10.21 -1.28 4.68
C ASP A 120 -9.27 -0.07 4.72
N ASP A 121 -7.96 -0.23 4.54
CA ASP A 121 -7.00 0.86 4.61
C ASP A 121 -7.00 1.73 3.35
N SER A 122 -7.05 3.05 3.55
CA SER A 122 -7.09 3.95 2.39
C SER A 122 -5.76 3.92 1.62
N PHE A 123 -4.65 3.97 2.34
CA PHE A 123 -3.31 3.94 1.76
C PHE A 123 -2.46 3.00 2.62
N ASP A 124 -2.28 1.77 2.15
CA ASP A 124 -1.48 0.75 2.82
C ASP A 124 -0.08 0.64 2.19
N ILE A 125 0.90 0.42 3.06
CA ILE A 125 2.31 0.31 2.74
C ILE A 125 2.87 -0.87 3.51
N ASP A 126 3.46 -1.80 2.78
CA ASP A 126 4.18 -2.92 3.34
C ASP A 126 5.51 -3.12 2.58
N GLN A 127 6.27 -4.10 3.01
CA GLN A 127 7.43 -4.67 2.35
C GLN A 127 8.58 -3.68 2.07
N GLY A 128 8.74 -2.68 2.93
CA GLY A 128 9.92 -1.83 2.90
C GLY A 128 9.88 -0.72 1.85
N TRP A 129 8.72 -0.11 1.60
CA TRP A 129 8.61 1.00 0.64
C TRP A 129 9.45 2.20 1.07
N ARG A 130 10.18 2.77 0.10
CA ARG A 130 11.14 3.88 0.32
C ARG A 130 10.91 5.03 -0.67
N GLY A 131 9.68 5.14 -1.20
CA GLY A 131 9.28 6.18 -2.13
C GLY A 131 8.70 7.42 -1.44
N LYS A 132 7.99 8.23 -2.23
CA LYS A 132 7.29 9.43 -1.74
C LYS A 132 5.89 9.53 -2.34
N ALA A 133 4.92 9.98 -1.56
CA ALA A 133 3.62 10.38 -2.08
C ALA A 133 3.37 11.87 -1.79
N GLN A 134 2.86 12.62 -2.77
CA GLN A 134 2.60 14.04 -2.59
C GLN A 134 1.29 14.52 -3.23
N PHE A 135 0.61 15.46 -2.57
CA PHE A 135 -0.68 16.01 -2.99
C PHE A 135 -1.76 14.93 -3.02
N GLY A 136 -2.31 14.65 -1.86
CA GLY A 136 -3.30 13.59 -1.72
C GLY A 136 -4.57 14.03 -1.00
N LEU A 137 -5.66 13.36 -1.31
CA LEU A 137 -6.92 13.42 -0.58
C LEU A 137 -7.32 12.01 -0.19
N ILE A 138 -7.60 11.82 1.09
CA ILE A 138 -8.23 10.61 1.63
C ILE A 138 -9.55 11.03 2.26
N VAL A 139 -10.62 10.34 1.89
CA VAL A 139 -11.94 10.47 2.52
C VAL A 139 -12.43 9.06 2.83
N GLN A 140 -12.34 8.65 4.09
CA GLN A 140 -12.82 7.34 4.51
C GLN A 140 -14.34 7.23 4.33
N GLY A 141 -14.76 6.00 4.08
CA GLY A 141 -16.12 5.67 3.75
C GLY A 141 -17.03 5.55 4.97
N TYR A 142 -18.30 5.92 4.79
CA TYR A 142 -19.36 5.62 5.75
C TYR A 142 -20.48 4.91 5.01
N SER A 143 -20.40 3.59 4.88
CA SER A 143 -21.50 2.82 4.29
C SER A 143 -21.76 1.52 5.02
N LEU A 144 -22.53 1.61 6.10
CA LEU A 144 -22.98 0.48 6.92
C LEU A 144 -23.84 -0.54 6.15
N ASP A 145 -24.46 -0.16 5.03
CA ASP A 145 -25.45 -0.96 4.28
C ASP A 145 -25.03 -1.28 2.82
N ALA A 146 -23.78 -1.02 2.42
CA ALA A 146 -23.36 -1.25 1.03
C ALA A 146 -23.33 -2.75 0.68
N LYS A 147 -24.15 -3.15 -0.30
CA LYS A 147 -24.16 -4.52 -0.84
C LYS A 147 -22.92 -4.87 -1.67
N GLN A 148 -22.18 -3.85 -2.13
CA GLN A 148 -20.89 -3.89 -2.83
C GLN A 148 -20.19 -2.53 -2.59
N GLY A 149 -18.95 -2.55 -2.11
CA GLY A 149 -18.08 -1.37 -1.98
C GLY A 149 -18.12 -0.69 -0.61
N SER A 150 -16.96 -0.79 0.07
CA SER A 150 -16.50 -0.10 1.28
C SER A 150 -17.48 0.05 2.43
N GLY A 151 -17.39 -0.82 3.43
CA GLY A 151 -18.14 -0.68 4.68
C GLY A 151 -17.70 0.55 5.47
N VAL A 152 -16.96 0.29 6.54
CA VAL A 152 -16.24 1.31 7.31
C VAL A 152 -14.78 1.00 7.08
N GLY A 153 -14.01 1.95 6.56
CA GLY A 153 -12.57 1.76 6.38
C GLY A 153 -11.83 1.72 7.71
N ASP A 154 -10.66 1.10 7.74
CA ASP A 154 -9.86 0.96 8.96
C ASP A 154 -8.99 2.20 9.18
N ASN A 155 -7.79 2.27 8.60
CA ASN A 155 -6.88 3.40 8.75
C ASN A 155 -6.89 4.32 7.52
N CYS A 156 -6.62 5.62 7.74
CA CYS A 156 -6.29 6.50 6.62
C CYS A 156 -4.94 6.12 6.00
N PHE A 157 -3.99 5.70 6.83
CA PHE A 157 -2.71 5.13 6.40
C PHE A 157 -2.35 3.96 7.29
N GLU A 158 -2.18 2.78 6.72
CA GLU A 158 -1.46 1.68 7.37
C GLU A 158 -0.02 1.66 6.83
N THR A 159 0.94 1.36 7.70
CA THR A 159 2.34 1.38 7.30
C THR A 159 3.16 0.38 8.10
N ASP A 160 3.60 -0.64 7.39
CA ASP A 160 4.41 -1.72 7.87
C ASP A 160 5.80 -1.71 7.28
N GLY A 161 6.75 -2.26 8.03
CA GLY A 161 8.06 -2.59 7.52
C GLY A 161 8.06 -3.97 6.89
N ALA A 162 8.69 -4.93 7.56
CA ALA A 162 8.73 -6.30 7.09
C ALA A 162 8.10 -7.20 8.14
N GLU A 163 7.02 -7.89 7.77
CA GLU A 163 6.18 -8.70 8.67
C GLU A 163 6.99 -9.38 9.81
N GLN A 164 6.75 -8.92 11.03
CA GLN A 164 7.29 -9.50 12.27
C GLN A 164 8.83 -9.62 12.29
N SER A 165 9.57 -8.73 11.61
CA SER A 165 11.02 -8.78 11.45
C SER A 165 11.68 -7.41 11.25
N ASP A 166 13.02 -7.36 11.28
CA ASP A 166 13.79 -6.16 10.92
C ASP A 166 14.44 -6.31 9.52
N TYR A 167 13.76 -6.97 8.59
CA TYR A 167 14.31 -7.22 7.26
C TYR A 167 14.55 -5.92 6.50
N GLN A 168 15.58 -5.94 5.67
CA GLN A 168 15.91 -4.82 4.82
C GLN A 168 15.31 -5.03 3.42
N PRO A 169 14.82 -3.97 2.78
CA PRO A 169 14.75 -2.60 3.27
C PRO A 169 13.67 -2.38 4.35
N VAL A 170 13.93 -1.48 5.30
CA VAL A 170 12.87 -0.95 6.18
C VAL A 170 12.03 0.11 5.46
N THR A 171 10.75 0.20 5.81
CA THR A 171 9.85 1.23 5.29
C THR A 171 10.28 2.60 5.80
N THR A 172 10.65 3.50 4.88
CA THR A 172 11.12 4.88 5.19
C THR A 172 10.45 5.92 4.28
N GLY A 173 9.28 5.57 3.74
CA GLY A 173 8.50 6.42 2.85
C GLY A 173 8.20 7.80 3.44
N ALA A 174 7.93 8.77 2.56
CA ALA A 174 7.58 10.12 2.99
C ALA A 174 6.33 10.64 2.28
N ILE A 175 5.35 11.08 3.08
CA ILE A 175 4.05 11.57 2.67
C ILE A 175 4.01 13.10 2.83
N TYR A 176 3.60 13.81 1.78
CA TYR A 176 3.62 15.27 1.72
C TYR A 176 2.29 15.85 1.27
N ASN A 177 1.80 16.88 1.97
CA ASN A 177 0.63 17.66 1.55
C ASN A 177 -0.62 16.80 1.29
N PHE A 178 -0.91 15.87 2.20
CA PHE A 178 -2.16 15.10 2.18
C PHE A 178 -3.20 15.76 3.08
N THR A 179 -4.46 15.72 2.67
CA THR A 179 -5.61 15.91 3.56
C THR A 179 -6.27 14.55 3.74
N ALA A 180 -6.31 14.06 4.98
CA ALA A 180 -7.00 12.84 5.37
C ALA A 180 -8.22 13.18 6.22
N ILE A 181 -9.38 12.75 5.76
CA ILE A 181 -10.66 12.86 6.44
C ILE A 181 -11.07 11.43 6.81
N GLY A 182 -11.06 11.13 8.10
CA GLY A 182 -11.41 9.81 8.61
C GLY A 182 -12.91 9.55 8.68
N GLU A 183 -13.28 8.43 9.31
CA GLU A 183 -14.67 8.12 9.66
C GLU A 183 -14.84 8.15 11.19
N PRO A 184 -15.56 9.15 11.75
CA PRO A 184 -15.55 9.43 13.18
C PRO A 184 -16.43 8.50 14.05
N ASN A 185 -17.15 7.54 13.48
CA ASN A 185 -18.08 6.69 14.23
C ASN A 185 -17.56 5.26 14.45
N SER A 186 -16.77 4.75 13.52
CA SER A 186 -16.37 3.35 13.42
C SER A 186 -15.07 3.15 12.64
N GLY A 187 -14.49 4.20 12.04
CA GLY A 187 -13.13 4.11 11.50
C GLY A 187 -12.10 4.01 12.62
N ASP A 188 -10.86 3.70 12.25
CA ASP A 188 -9.78 3.49 13.22
C ASP A 188 -8.80 4.68 13.20
N HIS A 189 -7.53 4.47 12.85
CA HIS A 189 -6.48 5.47 13.02
C HIS A 189 -6.29 6.41 11.84
N GLY A 190 -5.75 7.60 12.13
CA GLY A 190 -5.18 8.47 11.12
C GLY A 190 -3.95 7.86 10.46
N THR A 191 -3.08 7.23 11.25
CA THR A 191 -2.00 6.39 10.76
C THR A 191 -1.60 5.32 11.78
N ALA A 192 -1.44 4.08 11.34
CA ALA A 192 -0.97 2.95 12.14
C ALA A 192 0.41 2.49 11.66
N TRP A 193 1.39 2.37 12.56
CA TRP A 193 2.77 1.99 12.20
C TRP A 193 3.18 0.67 12.84
N ARG A 194 3.54 -0.33 12.03
CA ARG A 194 3.99 -1.64 12.53
C ARG A 194 5.35 -2.01 11.95
N ASP A 195 5.94 -3.08 12.49
CA ASP A 195 7.14 -3.74 11.96
C ASP A 195 8.32 -2.83 11.58
N ASN A 196 8.68 -1.92 12.49
CA ASN A 196 9.82 -1.00 12.35
C ASN A 196 9.68 -0.03 11.17
N ALA A 197 8.45 0.32 10.78
CA ALA A 197 8.16 1.42 9.88
C ALA A 197 8.72 2.77 10.42
N ARG A 198 9.27 3.57 9.51
CA ARG A 198 9.91 4.87 9.78
C ARG A 198 9.41 5.94 8.82
N VAL A 199 8.10 5.98 8.64
CA VAL A 199 7.42 6.90 7.73
C VAL A 199 7.48 8.34 8.24
N GLN A 200 7.36 9.29 7.32
CA GLN A 200 7.38 10.71 7.62
C GLN A 200 6.19 11.40 7.00
N TYR A 201 5.49 12.24 7.79
CA TYR A 201 4.39 13.07 7.32
C TYR A 201 4.78 14.54 7.36
N HIS A 202 4.59 15.26 6.25
CA HIS A 202 5.00 16.65 6.09
C HIS A 202 3.85 17.48 5.52
N ASN A 203 3.43 18.53 6.23
CA ASN A 203 2.32 19.41 5.85
C ASN A 203 1.01 18.66 5.56
N CYS A 204 0.74 17.59 6.31
CA CYS A 204 -0.52 16.86 6.20
C CYS A 204 -1.56 17.41 7.18
N VAL A 205 -2.83 17.31 6.80
CA VAL A 205 -3.99 17.60 7.64
C VAL A 205 -4.71 16.29 7.89
N PHE A 206 -5.03 16.01 9.15
CA PHE A 206 -5.86 14.88 9.56
C PHE A 206 -7.04 15.43 10.35
N MET A 207 -8.25 15.00 10.00
CA MET A 207 -9.47 15.43 10.68
C MET A 207 -10.54 14.35 10.65
N ASP A 208 -11.51 14.46 11.55
CA ASP A 208 -12.67 13.57 11.65
C ASP A 208 -12.30 12.08 11.73
N LEU A 209 -11.20 11.75 12.42
CA LEU A 209 -10.75 10.38 12.68
C LEU A 209 -11.69 9.65 13.64
N GLY A 210 -11.74 8.31 13.54
CA GLY A 210 -12.51 7.47 14.45
C GLY A 210 -11.87 7.35 15.82
N ASP A 211 -10.61 6.92 15.88
CA ASP A 211 -9.87 6.72 17.13
C ASP A 211 -8.81 7.82 17.35
N GLU A 212 -7.54 7.55 17.04
CA GLU A 212 -6.44 8.49 17.25
C GLU A 212 -5.59 8.74 16.01
N LEU A 213 -4.75 9.78 16.06
CA LEU A 213 -3.92 10.17 14.92
C LEU A 213 -2.80 9.16 14.65
N VAL A 214 -2.16 8.61 15.68
CA VAL A 214 -1.01 7.71 15.55
C VAL A 214 -1.15 6.58 16.55
N PHE A 215 -1.04 5.34 16.06
CA PHE A 215 -0.91 4.12 16.85
C PHE A 215 0.52 3.55 16.77
#